data_AF-A0A2D9TVE7-F1
#
_entry.id   AF-A0A2D9TVE7-F1
#
_cell.length_a   1.000
_cell.length_b   1.000
_cell.length_c   1.000
_cell.angle_alpha   90.00
_cell.angle_beta   90.00
_cell.angle_gamma   90.00
#
_symmetry.space_group_name_H-M   'P 1'
#
loop_
_entity.id
_entity.type
_entity.pdbx_description
1 polymer ?
#
loop_
_entity_poly.entity_id
_entity_poly.type
_entity_poly.pdbx_seq_one_letter_code
_entity_poly.pdbx_strand_id
1 'polypeptide(L)'
;MAASGMVSFGNEYMSPWFMASNDTDVMCAMGEGMAAMTFPMGPNIDPMIPMVTLASGMCADEKAKEAELRFLRAMLKNDVPTAQDARTMQKRWTTLAAQRQYFGYQAAERYFGEPGGECPDFADKNEEMSYLFGMFGGLQAVQMDLSVNGAAGVPLDLMPKALTGLTCVDSDKFWGVPNAVLAVVDITKARLDGDESAVQLGLDRLDLAARTGEAAGVRMVHLIEATLYMTQGDDAAVKDVIRKHAAMKEEFPANPDLNLLDDMATRGLRLISDKLWTASTGQRTPFGKFGTFWDDQFVPTDAMDIDDLL
;
A
#
# COMPACT_ATOMS: atom_id res chain seq x y z
N MET A 1 1.24 33.02 -2.04
CA MET A 1 1.17 33.20 -3.51
C MET A 1 1.73 31.97 -4.22
N ALA A 2 3.06 31.71 -4.18
CA ALA A 2 3.64 30.53 -4.86
C ALA A 2 3.12 29.18 -4.33
N ALA A 3 3.11 29.00 -2.99
CA ALA A 3 2.62 27.76 -2.36
C ALA A 3 1.13 27.51 -2.68
N SER A 4 0.27 28.52 -2.51
CA SER A 4 -1.15 28.43 -2.82
C SER A 4 -1.42 28.13 -4.31
N GLY A 5 -0.63 28.72 -5.22
CA GLY A 5 -0.71 28.41 -6.64
C GLY A 5 -0.28 26.97 -6.96
N MET A 6 0.71 26.44 -6.24
CA MET A 6 1.13 25.05 -6.35
C MET A 6 0.05 24.07 -5.84
N VAL A 7 -0.64 24.41 -4.75
CA VAL A 7 -1.78 23.63 -4.24
C VAL A 7 -2.93 23.59 -5.25
N SER A 8 -3.35 24.75 -5.78
CA SER A 8 -4.41 24.80 -6.79
C SER A 8 -4.02 24.05 -8.07
N PHE A 9 -2.80 24.25 -8.59
CA PHE A 9 -2.32 23.47 -9.73
C PHE A 9 -2.29 21.96 -9.44
N GLY A 10 -1.85 21.60 -8.25
CA GLY A 10 -1.81 20.24 -7.73
C GLY A 10 -3.19 19.57 -7.76
N ASN A 11 -4.20 20.27 -7.24
CA ASN A 11 -5.56 19.77 -7.12
C ASN A 11 -6.31 19.76 -8.46
N GLU A 12 -6.10 20.77 -9.31
CA GLU A 12 -6.88 20.95 -10.55
C GLU A 12 -6.32 20.17 -11.74
N TYR A 13 -5.00 20.01 -11.85
CA TYR A 13 -4.37 19.43 -13.04
C TYR A 13 -3.56 18.19 -12.71
N MET A 14 -2.74 18.27 -11.66
CA MET A 14 -1.78 17.23 -11.35
C MET A 14 -2.46 15.97 -10.82
N SER A 15 -3.25 16.08 -9.74
CA SER A 15 -3.90 14.95 -9.08
C SER A 15 -4.85 14.18 -10.02
N PRO A 16 -5.75 14.83 -10.80
CA PRO A 16 -6.61 14.10 -11.74
C PRO A 16 -5.82 13.36 -12.81
N TRP A 17 -4.77 13.98 -13.36
CA TRP A 17 -3.92 13.31 -14.35
C TRP A 17 -3.18 12.10 -13.75
N PHE A 18 -2.66 12.25 -12.52
CA PHE A 18 -2.03 11.14 -11.81
C PHE A 18 -3.00 9.99 -11.58
N MET A 19 -4.19 10.26 -11.04
CA MET A 19 -5.16 9.22 -10.73
C MET A 19 -5.63 8.47 -11.98
N ALA A 20 -5.74 9.13 -13.12
CA ALA A 20 -6.09 8.51 -14.40
C ALA A 20 -4.95 7.71 -15.06
N SER A 21 -3.70 7.91 -14.63
CA SER A 21 -2.52 7.25 -15.19
C SER A 21 -2.42 5.78 -14.78
N ASN A 22 -1.85 4.95 -15.65
CA ASN A 22 -1.41 3.59 -15.35
C ASN A 22 0.10 3.50 -15.03
N ASP A 23 0.83 4.61 -15.21
CA ASP A 23 2.27 4.67 -14.97
C ASP A 23 2.57 4.89 -13.49
N THR A 24 2.64 3.76 -12.80
CA THR A 24 2.97 3.67 -11.38
C THR A 24 4.41 4.11 -11.06
N ASP A 25 5.33 4.08 -12.03
CA ASP A 25 6.74 4.50 -11.86
C ASP A 25 6.89 6.03 -11.92
N VAL A 26 6.11 6.71 -12.76
CA VAL A 26 6.11 8.18 -12.82
C VAL A 26 5.67 8.78 -11.49
N MET A 27 4.69 8.18 -10.80
CA MET A 27 4.30 8.58 -9.45
C MET A 27 5.50 8.54 -8.49
N CYS A 28 6.29 7.48 -8.58
CA CYS A 28 7.46 7.30 -7.75
C CYS A 28 8.54 8.37 -8.00
N ALA A 29 8.93 8.54 -9.26
CA ALA A 29 9.94 9.51 -9.65
C ALA A 29 9.52 10.95 -9.31
N MET A 30 8.26 11.28 -9.53
CA MET A 30 7.70 12.59 -9.22
C MET A 30 7.61 12.84 -7.72
N GLY A 31 7.20 11.85 -6.91
CA GLY A 31 7.21 11.97 -5.45
C GLY A 31 8.61 12.28 -4.90
N GLU A 32 9.65 11.57 -5.36
CA GLU A 32 11.04 11.84 -4.96
C GLU A 32 11.54 13.20 -5.48
N GLY A 33 11.21 13.56 -6.73
CA GLY A 33 11.68 14.79 -7.37
C GLY A 33 11.00 16.06 -6.85
N MET A 34 9.68 16.00 -6.60
CA MET A 34 8.90 17.17 -6.16
C MET A 34 9.14 17.53 -4.69
N ALA A 35 9.50 16.55 -3.86
CA ALA A 35 9.79 16.76 -2.43
C ALA A 35 10.71 17.96 -2.17
N ALA A 36 11.79 18.11 -2.95
CA ALA A 36 12.76 19.20 -2.78
C ALA A 36 12.20 20.59 -3.14
N MET A 37 11.20 20.65 -4.02
CA MET A 37 10.55 21.89 -4.44
C MET A 37 9.34 22.24 -3.58
N THR A 38 8.63 21.22 -3.07
CA THR A 38 7.39 21.38 -2.31
C THR A 38 7.68 21.64 -0.83
N PHE A 39 8.48 20.81 -0.17
CA PHE A 39 8.58 20.83 1.30
C PHE A 39 9.04 22.18 1.89
N PRO A 40 9.98 22.94 1.28
CA PRO A 40 10.36 24.27 1.78
C PRO A 40 9.24 25.32 1.72
N MET A 41 8.13 25.06 1.01
CA MET A 41 6.98 25.95 0.93
C MET A 41 5.97 25.79 2.09
N GLY A 42 6.30 24.94 3.07
CA GLY A 42 5.52 24.78 4.29
C GLY A 42 5.34 26.11 5.08
N PRO A 43 4.24 26.28 5.82
CA PRO A 43 3.16 25.30 6.03
C PRO A 43 2.08 25.33 4.92
N ASN A 44 2.10 26.30 4.02
CA ASN A 44 1.03 26.50 3.04
C ASN A 44 0.89 25.37 2.00
N ILE A 45 1.88 24.48 1.90
CA ILE A 45 1.89 23.30 1.02
C ILE A 45 1.57 22.00 1.78
N ASP A 46 1.43 22.06 3.10
CA ASP A 46 1.22 20.88 3.95
C ASP A 46 0.05 19.99 3.49
N PRO A 47 -1.08 20.51 2.93
CA PRO A 47 -2.15 19.68 2.36
C PRO A 47 -1.71 18.83 1.15
N MET A 48 -0.59 19.12 0.50
CA MET A 48 -0.09 18.29 -0.60
C MET A 48 1.00 17.32 -0.17
N ILE A 49 1.67 17.57 0.97
CA ILE A 49 2.82 16.78 1.40
C ILE A 49 2.45 15.30 1.58
N PRO A 50 1.32 14.91 2.23
CA PRO A 50 0.95 13.52 2.41
C PRO A 50 0.94 12.70 1.12
N MET A 51 0.42 13.28 0.02
CA MET A 51 0.40 12.62 -1.29
C MET A 51 1.82 12.40 -1.84
N VAL A 52 2.67 13.42 -1.77
CA VAL A 52 4.07 13.36 -2.25
C VAL A 52 4.90 12.37 -1.43
N THR A 53 4.70 12.35 -0.11
CA THR A 53 5.40 11.43 0.80
C THR A 53 4.90 10.00 0.68
N LEU A 54 3.60 9.80 0.42
CA LEU A 54 3.04 8.48 0.17
C LEU A 54 3.73 7.86 -1.07
N ALA A 55 3.76 8.60 -2.17
CA ALA A 55 4.42 8.18 -3.41
C ALA A 55 5.92 7.88 -3.20
N SER A 56 6.67 8.84 -2.63
CA SER A 56 8.12 8.67 -2.41
C SER A 56 8.44 7.61 -1.35
N GLY A 57 7.58 7.40 -0.37
CA GLY A 57 7.71 6.33 0.62
C GLY A 57 7.52 4.95 -0.01
N MET A 58 6.51 4.80 -0.88
CA MET A 58 6.26 3.56 -1.62
C MET A 58 7.46 3.18 -2.51
N CYS A 59 8.09 4.13 -3.19
CA CYS A 59 9.34 3.88 -3.92
C CYS A 59 10.45 3.23 -3.09
N ALA A 60 10.63 3.75 -1.87
CA ALA A 60 11.66 3.28 -0.98
C ALA A 60 11.28 1.88 -0.47
N ASP A 61 10.00 1.63 -0.15
CA ASP A 61 9.53 0.31 0.22
C ASP A 61 9.73 -0.72 -0.90
N GLU A 62 9.47 -0.36 -2.15
CA GLU A 62 9.72 -1.25 -3.28
C GLU A 62 11.19 -1.63 -3.41
N LYS A 63 12.11 -0.68 -3.26
CA LYS A 63 13.55 -0.96 -3.21
C LYS A 63 13.89 -1.88 -2.02
N ALA A 64 13.15 -1.80 -0.92
CA ALA A 64 13.28 -2.73 0.20
C ALA A 64 12.77 -4.14 -0.16
N LYS A 65 11.62 -4.26 -0.84
CA LYS A 65 11.08 -5.55 -1.31
C LYS A 65 11.99 -6.21 -2.34
N GLU A 66 12.59 -5.43 -3.24
CA GLU A 66 13.62 -5.91 -4.15
C GLU A 66 14.80 -6.55 -3.43
N ALA A 67 15.25 -5.94 -2.33
CA ALA A 67 16.29 -6.49 -1.48
C ALA A 67 15.81 -7.72 -0.69
N GLU A 68 14.55 -7.77 -0.27
CA GLU A 68 13.91 -8.96 0.34
C GLU A 68 13.94 -10.16 -0.62
N LEU A 69 13.57 -9.96 -1.89
CA LEU A 69 13.62 -11.03 -2.90
C LEU A 69 15.06 -11.50 -3.17
N ARG A 70 16.06 -10.62 -3.10
CA ARG A 70 17.49 -11.02 -3.16
C ARG A 70 17.89 -11.85 -1.94
N PHE A 71 17.46 -11.43 -0.75
CA PHE A 71 17.70 -12.15 0.49
C PHE A 71 17.14 -13.58 0.43
N LEU A 72 15.87 -13.74 0.03
CA LEU A 72 15.22 -15.05 -0.07
C LEU A 72 15.98 -15.99 -1.02
N ARG A 73 16.37 -15.50 -2.20
CA ARG A 73 17.15 -16.29 -3.19
C ARG A 73 18.53 -16.68 -2.67
N ALA A 74 19.20 -15.79 -1.95
CA ALA A 74 20.50 -16.07 -1.36
C ALA A 74 20.39 -17.13 -0.25
N MET A 75 19.35 -17.03 0.60
CA MET A 75 19.07 -18.02 1.65
C MET A 75 18.80 -19.42 1.08
N LEU A 76 18.02 -19.53 -0.01
CA LEU A 76 17.80 -20.82 -0.69
C LEU A 76 19.09 -21.47 -1.20
N LYS A 77 20.09 -20.66 -1.57
CA LYS A 77 21.40 -21.12 -2.04
C LYS A 77 22.44 -21.27 -0.93
N ASN A 78 22.07 -21.02 0.33
CA ASN A 78 22.99 -20.93 1.48
C ASN A 78 24.13 -19.90 1.28
N ASP A 79 23.88 -18.84 0.50
CA ASP A 79 24.84 -17.75 0.28
C ASP A 79 24.68 -16.68 1.38
N VAL A 80 25.30 -16.94 2.53
CA VAL A 80 25.19 -16.08 3.72
C VAL A 80 25.69 -14.65 3.48
N PRO A 81 26.85 -14.40 2.85
CA PRO A 81 27.32 -13.03 2.59
C PRO A 81 26.31 -12.21 1.77
N THR A 82 25.78 -12.78 0.68
CA THR A 82 24.79 -12.08 -0.15
C THR A 82 23.48 -11.87 0.61
N ALA A 83 23.05 -12.83 1.43
CA ALA A 83 21.86 -12.67 2.26
C ALA A 83 22.03 -11.53 3.29
N GLN A 84 23.18 -11.45 3.96
CA GLN A 84 23.46 -10.38 4.94
C GLN A 84 23.49 -8.99 4.30
N ASP A 85 24.10 -8.87 3.13
CA ASP A 85 24.10 -7.62 2.36
C ASP A 85 22.67 -7.22 1.94
N ALA A 86 21.93 -8.15 1.34
CA ALA A 86 20.56 -7.92 0.92
C ALA A 86 19.65 -7.50 2.10
N ARG A 87 19.80 -8.15 3.26
CA ARG A 87 19.05 -7.78 4.48
C ARG A 87 19.43 -6.39 4.98
N THR A 88 20.70 -5.99 4.86
CA THR A 88 21.16 -4.65 5.22
C THR A 88 20.52 -3.60 4.31
N MET A 89 20.50 -3.85 3.00
CA MET A 89 19.86 -2.96 2.04
C MET A 89 18.35 -2.88 2.26
N GLN A 90 17.68 -4.00 2.52
CA GLN A 90 16.26 -4.02 2.88
C GLN A 90 15.97 -3.11 4.07
N LYS A 91 16.73 -3.24 5.17
CA LYS A 91 16.55 -2.40 6.36
C LYS A 91 16.76 -0.91 6.05
N ARG A 92 17.83 -0.55 5.32
CA ARG A 92 18.11 0.85 4.95
C ARG A 92 16.97 1.48 4.16
N TRP A 93 16.45 0.76 3.16
CA TRP A 93 15.33 1.25 2.35
C TRP A 93 14.02 1.32 3.14
N THR A 94 13.76 0.35 4.01
CA THR A 94 12.57 0.35 4.90
C THR A 94 12.62 1.51 5.89
N THR A 95 13.80 1.81 6.46
CA THR A 95 13.98 2.99 7.33
C THR A 95 13.71 4.29 6.57
N LEU A 96 14.21 4.44 5.34
CA LEU A 96 13.93 5.62 4.52
C LEU A 96 12.44 5.75 4.17
N ALA A 97 11.79 4.63 3.85
CA ALA A 97 10.35 4.59 3.59
C ALA A 97 9.56 5.07 4.81
N ALA A 98 9.86 4.53 6.00
CA ALA A 98 9.23 4.93 7.25
C ALA A 98 9.40 6.43 7.53
N GLN A 99 10.60 6.98 7.33
CA GLN A 99 10.88 8.41 7.53
C GLN A 99 10.05 9.30 6.60
N ARG A 100 9.92 8.93 5.32
CA ARG A 100 9.12 9.68 4.35
C ARG A 100 7.65 9.63 4.71
N GLN A 101 7.12 8.45 5.02
CA GLN A 101 5.72 8.29 5.42
C GLN A 101 5.41 9.06 6.72
N TYR A 102 6.33 9.03 7.69
CA TYR A 102 6.18 9.78 8.93
C TYR A 102 6.17 11.29 8.70
N PHE A 103 7.02 11.80 7.81
CA PHE A 103 7.00 13.22 7.43
C PHE A 103 5.66 13.64 6.80
N GLY A 104 5.04 12.74 6.02
CA GLY A 104 3.69 12.90 5.49
C GLY A 104 2.63 13.05 6.57
N TYR A 105 2.63 12.13 7.54
CA TYR A 105 1.75 12.20 8.71
C TYR A 105 1.94 13.51 9.48
N GLN A 106 3.18 13.92 9.74
CA GLN A 106 3.48 15.17 10.45
C GLN A 106 2.98 16.40 9.69
N ALA A 107 2.97 16.37 8.36
CA ALA A 107 2.42 17.46 7.56
C ALA A 107 0.89 17.51 7.65
N ALA A 108 0.22 16.35 7.62
CA ALA A 108 -1.21 16.28 7.87
C ALA A 108 -1.56 16.80 9.27
N GLU A 109 -0.79 16.42 10.30
CA GLU A 109 -0.98 16.89 11.67
C GLU A 109 -0.82 18.42 11.80
N ARG A 110 0.18 19.02 11.14
CA ARG A 110 0.38 20.48 11.15
C ARG A 110 -0.77 21.25 10.50
N TYR A 111 -1.41 20.66 9.49
CA TYR A 111 -2.46 21.33 8.73
C TYR A 111 -3.86 21.09 9.31
N PHE A 112 -4.19 19.83 9.58
CA PHE A 112 -5.52 19.40 10.04
C PHE A 112 -5.65 19.34 11.57
N GLY A 113 -4.54 19.44 12.29
CA GLY A 113 -4.49 19.24 13.74
C GLY A 113 -4.19 17.79 14.12
N GLU A 114 -4.00 17.57 15.43
CA GLU A 114 -3.68 16.25 15.97
C GLU A 114 -4.85 15.26 15.82
N PRO A 115 -4.66 14.11 15.14
CA PRO A 115 -5.69 13.09 15.03
C PRO A 115 -6.04 12.48 16.39
N GLY A 116 -7.31 12.15 16.59
CA GLY A 116 -7.83 11.59 17.84
C GLY A 116 -8.67 12.54 18.68
N GLY A 117 -8.75 13.82 18.30
CA GLY A 117 -9.70 14.80 18.81
C GLY A 117 -10.98 14.90 17.96
N GLU A 118 -11.46 16.14 17.77
CA GLU A 118 -12.55 16.41 16.83
C GLU A 118 -12.09 16.18 15.38
N CYS A 119 -12.97 15.63 14.54
CA CYS A 119 -12.67 15.44 13.13
C CYS A 119 -12.51 16.80 12.43
N PRO A 120 -11.49 16.96 11.57
CA PRO A 120 -11.29 18.21 10.83
C PRO A 120 -12.44 18.45 9.85
N ASP A 121 -12.73 19.73 9.61
CA ASP A 121 -13.65 20.15 8.55
C ASP A 121 -12.87 20.27 7.24
N PHE A 122 -13.20 19.41 6.27
CA PHE A 122 -12.51 19.37 4.97
C PHE A 122 -13.15 20.36 4.01
N ALA A 123 -12.35 21.25 3.42
CA ALA A 123 -12.87 22.23 2.46
C ALA A 123 -13.33 21.56 1.15
N ASP A 124 -12.66 20.49 0.74
CA ASP A 124 -12.96 19.72 -0.46
C ASP A 124 -12.49 18.26 -0.37
N LYS A 125 -12.77 17.48 -1.44
CA LYS A 125 -12.35 16.07 -1.54
C LYS A 125 -10.83 15.90 -1.52
N ASN A 126 -10.04 16.86 -2.01
CA ASN A 126 -8.59 16.76 -2.04
C ASN A 126 -8.00 16.90 -0.63
N GLU A 127 -8.57 17.76 0.20
CA GLU A 127 -8.21 17.84 1.62
C GLU A 127 -8.58 16.56 2.37
N GLU A 128 -9.79 16.04 2.17
CA GLU A 128 -10.22 14.76 2.76
C GLU A 128 -9.29 13.61 2.33
N MET A 129 -8.90 13.57 1.04
CA MET A 129 -7.95 12.60 0.50
C MET A 129 -6.53 12.77 1.07
N SER A 130 -6.07 14.01 1.22
CA SER A 130 -4.76 14.30 1.81
C SER A 130 -4.68 13.84 3.25
N TYR A 131 -5.74 14.10 4.03
CA TYR A 131 -5.86 13.63 5.39
C TYR A 131 -5.83 12.09 5.46
N LEU A 132 -6.59 11.41 4.59
CA LEU A 132 -6.54 9.95 4.43
C LEU A 132 -5.11 9.44 4.18
N PHE A 133 -4.40 10.04 3.23
CA PHE A 133 -3.01 9.66 2.92
C PHE A 133 -2.05 9.97 4.06
N GLY A 134 -2.28 11.02 4.83
CA GLY A 134 -1.53 11.33 6.04
C GLY A 134 -1.70 10.25 7.10
N MET A 135 -2.94 9.82 7.37
CA MET A 135 -3.23 8.75 8.33
C MET A 135 -2.67 7.41 7.86
N PHE A 136 -2.86 7.07 6.58
CA PHE A 136 -2.32 5.84 5.99
C PHE A 136 -0.79 5.82 5.97
N GLY A 137 -0.15 6.94 5.65
CA GLY A 137 1.30 7.12 5.78
C GLY A 137 1.76 6.93 7.23
N GLY A 138 1.02 7.48 8.19
CA GLY A 138 1.26 7.25 9.62
C GLY A 138 1.28 5.76 10.01
N LEU A 139 0.26 5.00 9.61
CA LEU A 139 0.18 3.56 9.88
C LEU A 139 1.35 2.79 9.24
N GLN A 140 1.66 3.08 7.98
CA GLN A 140 2.79 2.46 7.29
C GLN A 140 4.12 2.83 7.95
N ALA A 141 4.30 4.06 8.39
CA ALA A 141 5.51 4.50 9.06
C ALA A 141 5.78 3.69 10.33
N VAL A 142 4.75 3.49 11.17
CA VAL A 142 4.88 2.68 12.39
C VAL A 142 5.19 1.23 12.05
N GLN A 143 4.49 0.64 11.09
CA GLN A 143 4.72 -0.76 10.67
C GLN A 143 6.15 -0.97 10.14
N MET A 144 6.61 -0.07 9.26
CA MET A 144 7.94 -0.12 8.69
C MET A 144 9.01 0.06 9.77
N ASP A 145 8.83 1.01 10.69
CA ASP A 145 9.79 1.27 11.76
C ASP A 145 9.92 0.08 12.74
N LEU A 146 8.80 -0.54 13.09
CA LEU A 146 8.78 -1.78 13.88
C LEU A 146 9.58 -2.90 13.20
N SER A 147 9.44 -3.06 11.87
CA SER A 147 10.15 -4.09 11.12
C SER A 147 11.69 -3.92 11.09
N VAL A 148 12.17 -2.70 11.38
CA VAL A 148 13.60 -2.36 11.47
C VAL A 148 14.07 -2.09 12.90
N ASN A 149 13.26 -2.39 13.91
CA ASN A 149 13.55 -2.18 15.33
C ASN A 149 13.70 -0.71 15.74
N GLY A 150 12.85 0.19 15.22
CA GLY A 150 12.80 1.59 15.67
C GLY A 150 13.86 2.51 15.04
N ALA A 151 14.51 2.08 13.96
CA ALA A 151 15.62 2.82 13.35
C ALA A 151 15.20 4.14 12.68
N ALA A 152 13.93 4.29 12.30
CA ALA A 152 13.37 5.52 11.75
C ALA A 152 12.89 6.51 12.83
N GLY A 153 12.68 6.04 14.06
CA GLY A 153 12.30 6.89 15.20
C GLY A 153 10.84 7.33 15.17
N VAL A 154 9.95 6.47 14.69
CA VAL A 154 8.51 6.73 14.61
C VAL A 154 7.85 6.42 15.96
N PRO A 155 7.12 7.36 16.57
CA PRO A 155 6.43 7.12 17.85
C PRO A 155 5.34 6.05 17.73
N LEU A 156 5.22 5.18 18.75
CA LEU A 156 4.21 4.10 18.76
C LEU A 156 2.79 4.61 19.02
N ASP A 157 2.62 5.76 19.69
CA ASP A 157 1.33 6.40 19.92
C ASP A 157 0.71 6.98 18.63
N LEU A 158 1.49 7.04 17.55
CA LEU A 158 1.01 7.44 16.23
C LEU A 158 -0.04 6.45 15.69
N MET A 159 0.17 5.14 15.87
CA MET A 159 -0.76 4.12 15.35
C MET A 159 -2.21 4.33 15.84
N PRO A 160 -2.50 4.40 17.15
CA PRO A 160 -3.87 4.63 17.61
C PRO A 160 -4.43 5.99 17.19
N LYS A 161 -3.61 7.03 17.07
CA LYS A 161 -4.04 8.35 16.55
C LYS A 161 -4.46 8.27 15.09
N ALA A 162 -3.63 7.64 14.24
CA ALA A 162 -3.93 7.45 12.82
C ALA A 162 -5.18 6.58 12.60
N LEU A 163 -5.35 5.50 13.37
CA LEU A 163 -6.56 4.67 13.33
C LEU A 163 -7.82 5.46 13.73
N THR A 164 -7.72 6.28 14.79
CA THR A 164 -8.83 7.15 15.19
C THR A 164 -9.12 8.20 14.10
N GLY A 165 -8.08 8.79 13.51
CA GLY A 165 -8.20 9.72 12.40
C GLY A 165 -8.91 9.11 11.17
N LEU A 166 -8.64 7.85 10.84
CA LEU A 166 -9.34 7.18 9.73
C LEU A 166 -10.86 7.12 9.91
N THR A 167 -11.38 7.18 11.15
CA THR A 167 -12.82 7.24 11.40
C THR A 167 -13.47 8.56 10.96
N CYS A 168 -12.67 9.60 10.74
CA CYS A 168 -13.12 10.91 10.25
C CYS A 168 -13.28 10.97 8.72
N VAL A 169 -12.85 9.95 7.99
CA VAL A 169 -12.90 9.91 6.52
C VAL A 169 -14.11 9.11 6.06
N ASP A 170 -14.84 9.61 5.07
CA ASP A 170 -15.96 8.89 4.47
C ASP A 170 -15.46 7.70 3.64
N SER A 171 -15.60 6.49 4.19
CA SER A 171 -15.05 5.30 3.55
C SER A 171 -15.66 4.99 2.17
N ASP A 172 -16.92 5.33 1.93
CA ASP A 172 -17.57 5.01 0.65
C ASP A 172 -17.06 5.94 -0.47
N LYS A 173 -16.75 7.20 -0.14
CA LYS A 173 -16.09 8.13 -1.07
C LYS A 173 -14.68 7.69 -1.47
N PHE A 174 -14.01 6.90 -0.61
CA PHE A 174 -12.65 6.38 -0.80
C PHE A 174 -12.64 4.85 -0.92
N TRP A 175 -13.63 4.32 -1.65
CA TRP A 175 -13.64 2.96 -2.21
C TRP A 175 -13.53 1.83 -1.17
N GLY A 176 -14.04 2.07 0.03
CA GLY A 176 -14.00 1.11 1.14
C GLY A 176 -12.66 1.06 1.88
N VAL A 177 -11.62 1.78 1.44
CA VAL A 177 -10.26 1.65 1.98
C VAL A 177 -10.17 1.95 3.48
N PRO A 178 -10.74 3.06 4.02
CA PRO A 178 -10.73 3.32 5.46
C PRO A 178 -11.36 2.19 6.29
N ASN A 179 -12.57 1.74 5.90
CA ASN A 179 -13.25 0.65 6.60
C ASN A 179 -12.50 -0.67 6.50
N ALA A 180 -11.84 -0.97 5.37
CA ALA A 180 -11.03 -2.17 5.22
C ALA A 180 -9.84 -2.18 6.21
N VAL A 181 -9.14 -1.06 6.37
CA VAL A 181 -8.04 -0.94 7.34
C VAL A 181 -8.55 -1.13 8.78
N LEU A 182 -9.65 -0.47 9.13
CA LEU A 182 -10.26 -0.61 10.46
C LEU A 182 -10.72 -2.05 10.73
N ALA A 183 -11.32 -2.71 9.73
CA ALA A 183 -11.73 -4.11 9.82
C ALA A 183 -10.54 -5.05 10.07
N VAL A 184 -9.40 -4.84 9.41
CA VAL A 184 -8.16 -5.62 9.66
C VAL A 184 -7.70 -5.49 11.12
N VAL A 185 -7.77 -4.30 11.70
CA VAL A 185 -7.43 -4.08 13.11
C VAL A 185 -8.41 -4.80 14.03
N ASP A 186 -9.71 -4.69 13.77
CA ASP A 186 -10.75 -5.38 14.53
C ASP A 186 -10.56 -6.90 14.48
N ILE A 187 -10.29 -7.47 13.30
CA ILE A 187 -10.00 -8.90 13.11
C ILE A 187 -8.78 -9.31 13.93
N THR A 188 -7.69 -8.54 13.83
CA THR A 188 -6.43 -8.85 14.53
C THR A 188 -6.64 -8.85 16.04
N LYS A 189 -7.35 -7.85 16.56
CA LYS A 189 -7.70 -7.76 17.98
C LYS A 189 -8.60 -8.93 18.41
N ALA A 190 -9.67 -9.20 17.67
CA ALA A 190 -10.61 -10.28 17.98
C ALA A 190 -9.92 -11.65 18.04
N ARG A 191 -8.95 -11.91 17.15
CA ARG A 191 -8.14 -13.14 17.21
C ARG A 191 -7.29 -13.24 18.47
N LEU A 192 -6.67 -12.14 18.89
CA LEU A 192 -5.89 -12.10 20.14
C LEU A 192 -6.77 -12.35 21.36
N ASP A 193 -8.02 -11.89 21.33
CA ASP A 193 -9.01 -12.09 22.38
C ASP A 193 -9.71 -13.46 22.30
N GLY A 194 -9.51 -14.23 21.22
CA GLY A 194 -10.15 -15.52 20.98
C GLY A 194 -11.65 -15.44 20.66
N ASP A 195 -12.13 -14.29 20.17
CA ASP A 195 -13.53 -14.04 19.85
C ASP A 195 -13.81 -14.30 18.37
N GLU A 196 -14.13 -15.56 18.04
CA GLU A 196 -14.46 -15.98 16.67
C GLU A 196 -15.66 -15.24 16.07
N SER A 197 -16.61 -14.78 16.89
CA SER A 197 -17.77 -14.05 16.41
C SER A 197 -17.41 -12.64 15.94
N ALA A 198 -16.51 -11.97 16.68
CA ALA A 198 -15.96 -10.68 16.29
C ALA A 198 -15.01 -10.80 15.09
N VAL A 199 -14.27 -11.92 14.97
CA VAL A 199 -13.48 -12.22 13.76
C VAL A 199 -14.38 -12.29 12.53
N GLN A 200 -15.47 -13.05 12.58
CA GLN A 200 -16.40 -13.16 11.45
C GLN A 200 -17.01 -11.80 11.09
N LEU A 201 -17.44 -11.03 12.09
CA LEU A 201 -17.97 -9.68 11.85
C LEU A 201 -16.94 -8.76 11.16
N GLY A 202 -15.67 -8.86 11.55
CA GLY A 202 -14.59 -8.12 10.91
C GLY A 202 -14.37 -8.56 9.45
N LEU A 203 -14.41 -9.86 9.18
CA LEU A 203 -14.31 -10.40 7.81
C LEU A 203 -15.48 -9.94 6.94
N ASP A 204 -16.71 -9.95 7.47
CA ASP A 204 -17.89 -9.47 6.74
C ASP A 204 -17.79 -7.97 6.40
N ARG A 205 -17.22 -7.16 7.30
CA ARG A 205 -16.95 -5.74 7.05
C ARG A 205 -15.86 -5.52 6.01
N LEU A 206 -14.81 -6.33 6.03
CA LEU A 206 -13.73 -6.28 5.06
C LEU A 206 -14.23 -6.66 3.65
N ASP A 207 -15.04 -7.70 3.54
CA ASP A 207 -15.66 -8.12 2.28
C ASP A 207 -16.65 -7.06 1.74
N LEU A 208 -17.41 -6.41 2.61
CA LEU A 208 -18.25 -5.28 2.21
C LEU A 208 -17.41 -4.14 1.63
N ALA A 209 -16.31 -3.77 2.31
CA ALA A 209 -15.39 -2.74 1.82
C ALA A 209 -14.76 -3.12 0.47
N ALA A 210 -14.41 -4.39 0.28
CA ALA A 210 -13.90 -4.89 -0.99
C ALA A 210 -14.92 -4.71 -2.12
N ARG A 211 -16.17 -5.09 -1.89
CA ARG A 211 -17.27 -4.92 -2.85
C ARG A 211 -17.54 -3.45 -3.18
N THR A 212 -17.42 -2.54 -2.20
CA THR A 212 -17.51 -1.09 -2.45
C THR A 212 -16.41 -0.63 -3.42
N GLY A 213 -15.18 -1.07 -3.22
CA GLY A 213 -14.06 -0.73 -4.12
C GLY A 213 -14.20 -1.35 -5.51
N GLU A 214 -14.58 -2.62 -5.59
CA GLU A 214 -14.86 -3.32 -6.85
C GLU A 214 -15.92 -2.61 -7.68
N ALA A 215 -17.04 -2.21 -7.06
CA ALA A 215 -18.12 -1.49 -7.74
C ALA A 215 -17.67 -0.10 -8.26
N ALA A 216 -16.68 0.51 -7.61
CA ALA A 216 -16.08 1.78 -8.04
C ALA A 216 -14.96 1.63 -9.08
N GLY A 217 -14.60 0.39 -9.44
CA GLY A 217 -13.46 0.08 -10.33
C GLY A 217 -12.10 0.33 -9.69
N VAL A 218 -12.01 0.26 -8.36
CA VAL A 218 -10.77 0.48 -7.56
C VAL A 218 -10.57 -0.67 -6.57
N ARG A 219 -9.68 -1.61 -6.89
CA ARG A 219 -9.51 -2.85 -6.11
C ARG A 219 -8.41 -2.80 -5.05
N MET A 220 -8.19 -1.63 -4.43
CA MET A 220 -7.17 -1.43 -3.38
C MET A 220 -7.39 -2.32 -2.16
N VAL A 221 -8.65 -2.66 -1.85
CA VAL A 221 -8.98 -3.52 -0.71
C VAL A 221 -8.45 -4.95 -0.89
N HIS A 222 -8.28 -5.45 -2.12
CA HIS A 222 -7.66 -6.76 -2.35
C HIS A 222 -6.22 -6.80 -1.78
N LEU A 223 -5.47 -5.71 -1.89
CA LEU A 223 -4.12 -5.64 -1.30
C LEU A 223 -4.17 -5.68 0.24
N ILE A 224 -5.19 -5.07 0.84
CA ILE A 224 -5.41 -5.09 2.29
C ILE A 224 -5.79 -6.50 2.75
N GLU A 225 -6.69 -7.19 2.04
CA GLU A 225 -7.06 -8.59 2.28
C GLU A 225 -5.84 -9.52 2.21
N ALA A 226 -5.06 -9.43 1.12
CA ALA A 226 -3.84 -10.23 0.97
C ALA A 226 -2.82 -9.95 2.08
N THR A 227 -2.70 -8.69 2.51
CA THR A 227 -1.81 -8.33 3.62
C THR A 227 -2.28 -8.94 4.94
N LEU A 228 -3.59 -8.90 5.23
CA LEU A 228 -4.17 -9.56 6.40
C LEU A 228 -3.82 -11.05 6.42
N TYR A 229 -4.12 -11.79 5.36
CA TYR A 229 -3.85 -13.23 5.30
C TYR A 229 -2.35 -13.55 5.36
N MET A 230 -1.52 -12.71 4.73
CA MET A 230 -0.06 -12.85 4.81
C MET A 230 0.44 -12.70 6.26
N THR A 231 -0.11 -11.75 7.04
CA THR A 231 0.27 -11.60 8.46
C THR A 231 -0.17 -12.77 9.34
N GLN A 232 -1.17 -13.54 8.89
CA GLN A 232 -1.65 -14.75 9.55
C GLN A 232 -0.92 -16.02 9.10
N GLY A 233 -0.06 -15.93 8.08
CA GLY A 233 0.59 -17.09 7.47
C GLY A 233 -0.37 -17.97 6.65
N ASP A 234 -1.51 -17.44 6.24
CA ASP A 234 -2.49 -18.15 5.40
C ASP A 234 -2.19 -17.93 3.92
N ASP A 235 -1.13 -18.61 3.44
CA ASP A 235 -0.69 -18.49 2.05
C ASP A 235 -1.79 -18.93 1.05
N ALA A 236 -2.68 -19.84 1.43
CA ALA A 236 -3.78 -20.28 0.57
C ALA A 236 -4.76 -19.13 0.32
N ALA A 237 -5.20 -18.45 1.38
CA ALA A 237 -6.07 -17.29 1.26
C ALA A 237 -5.40 -16.12 0.49
N VAL A 238 -4.09 -15.91 0.68
CA VAL A 238 -3.33 -14.92 -0.12
C VAL A 238 -3.38 -15.25 -1.61
N LYS A 239 -3.16 -16.52 -1.98
CA LYS A 239 -3.23 -16.97 -3.38
C LYS A 239 -4.63 -16.76 -3.97
N ASP A 240 -5.67 -17.04 -3.20
CA ASP A 240 -7.06 -16.86 -3.63
C ASP A 240 -7.42 -15.39 -3.87
N VAL A 241 -6.96 -14.47 -3.01
CA VAL A 241 -7.12 -13.03 -3.24
C VAL A 241 -6.41 -12.57 -4.51
N ILE A 242 -5.19 -13.05 -4.77
CA ILE A 242 -4.44 -12.72 -5.98
C ILE A 242 -5.15 -13.25 -7.24
N ARG A 243 -5.66 -14.49 -7.19
CA ARG A 243 -6.48 -15.08 -8.27
C ARG A 243 -7.75 -14.28 -8.53
N LYS A 244 -8.49 -13.95 -7.48
CA LYS A 244 -9.70 -13.11 -7.55
C LYS A 244 -9.38 -11.77 -8.21
N HIS A 245 -8.31 -11.11 -7.77
CA HIS A 245 -7.90 -9.83 -8.35
C HIS A 245 -7.56 -9.95 -9.85
N ALA A 246 -6.79 -10.97 -10.25
CA ALA A 246 -6.45 -11.20 -11.65
C ALA A 246 -7.70 -11.43 -12.52
N ALA A 247 -8.61 -12.33 -12.10
CA ALA A 247 -9.86 -12.59 -12.81
C ALA A 247 -10.75 -11.34 -12.91
N MET A 248 -10.89 -10.59 -11.82
CA MET A 248 -11.68 -9.35 -11.80
C MET A 248 -11.11 -8.29 -12.76
N LYS A 249 -9.79 -8.23 -12.98
CA LYS A 249 -9.20 -7.28 -13.95
C LYS A 249 -9.52 -7.65 -15.40
N GLU A 250 -9.68 -8.94 -15.70
CA GLU A 250 -10.08 -9.40 -17.03
C GLU A 250 -11.57 -9.15 -17.28
N GLU A 251 -12.41 -9.35 -16.26
CA GLU A 251 -13.87 -9.25 -16.39
C GLU A 251 -14.39 -7.80 -16.27
N PHE A 252 -13.77 -6.99 -15.41
CA PHE A 252 -14.24 -5.65 -15.08
C PHE A 252 -13.13 -4.60 -15.28
N PRO A 253 -13.31 -3.64 -16.20
CA PRO A 253 -12.31 -2.61 -16.43
C PRO A 253 -12.17 -1.70 -15.20
N ALA A 254 -10.96 -1.20 -14.98
CA ALA A 254 -10.71 -0.20 -13.95
C ALA A 254 -11.45 1.12 -14.27
N ASN A 255 -11.66 1.92 -13.24
CA ASN A 255 -12.20 3.27 -13.41
C ASN A 255 -11.17 4.17 -14.11
N PRO A 256 -11.49 4.77 -15.28
CA PRO A 256 -10.52 5.51 -16.07
C PRO A 256 -9.96 6.75 -15.36
N ASP A 257 -10.69 7.32 -14.39
CA ASP A 257 -10.24 8.48 -13.62
C ASP A 257 -9.39 8.07 -12.41
N LEU A 258 -9.28 6.77 -12.11
CA LEU A 258 -8.68 6.20 -10.90
C LEU A 258 -7.78 4.98 -11.20
N ASN A 259 -7.35 4.80 -12.46
CA ASN A 259 -6.52 3.67 -12.90
C ASN A 259 -5.29 3.46 -12.02
N LEU A 260 -4.65 4.55 -11.57
CA LEU A 260 -3.43 4.50 -10.79
C LEU A 260 -3.59 3.63 -9.54
N LEU A 261 -4.73 3.76 -8.88
CA LEU A 261 -5.00 3.06 -7.62
C LEU A 261 -5.22 1.59 -7.86
N ASP A 262 -5.89 1.24 -8.95
CA ASP A 262 -6.07 -0.15 -9.32
C ASP A 262 -4.76 -0.83 -9.75
N ASP A 263 -3.90 -0.10 -10.47
CA ASP A 263 -2.58 -0.58 -10.85
C ASP A 263 -1.61 -0.61 -9.66
N MET A 264 -1.77 0.28 -8.68
CA MET A 264 -1.10 0.19 -7.38
C MET A 264 -1.49 -1.07 -6.60
N ALA A 265 -2.78 -1.42 -6.57
CA ALA A 265 -3.24 -2.67 -5.98
C ALA A 265 -2.60 -3.88 -6.69
N THR A 266 -2.60 -3.87 -8.02
CA THR A 266 -1.98 -4.91 -8.85
C THR A 266 -0.48 -5.02 -8.56
N ARG A 267 0.22 -3.89 -8.47
CA ARG A 267 1.66 -3.82 -8.20
C ARG A 267 1.99 -4.36 -6.81
N GLY A 268 1.22 -3.99 -5.78
CA GLY A 268 1.37 -4.51 -4.43
C GLY A 268 1.12 -6.02 -4.35
N LEU A 269 0.05 -6.51 -4.97
CA LEU A 269 -0.26 -7.94 -5.04
C LEU A 269 0.80 -8.72 -5.82
N ARG A 270 1.40 -8.14 -6.87
CA ARG A 270 2.51 -8.74 -7.59
C ARG A 270 3.76 -8.86 -6.72
N LEU A 271 4.06 -7.89 -5.86
CA LEU A 271 5.16 -8.01 -4.89
C LEU A 271 4.93 -9.15 -3.89
N ILE A 272 3.68 -9.35 -3.45
CA ILE A 272 3.29 -10.49 -2.60
C ILE A 272 3.45 -11.80 -3.37
N SER A 273 2.97 -11.86 -4.61
CA SER A 273 3.13 -13.02 -5.50
C SER A 273 4.60 -13.36 -5.73
N ASP A 274 5.44 -12.36 -6.01
CA ASP A 274 6.89 -12.51 -6.20
C ASP A 274 7.56 -13.08 -4.96
N LYS A 275 7.14 -12.65 -3.77
CA LYS A 275 7.65 -13.17 -2.51
C LYS A 275 7.27 -14.64 -2.32
N LEU A 276 6.01 -15.00 -2.57
CA LEU A 276 5.53 -16.38 -2.50
C LEU A 276 6.32 -17.29 -3.47
N TRP A 277 6.39 -16.90 -4.74
CA TRP A 277 7.16 -17.62 -5.76
C TRP A 277 8.64 -17.73 -5.37
N THR A 278 9.24 -16.64 -4.91
CA THR A 278 10.67 -16.62 -4.59
C THR A 278 10.98 -17.50 -3.38
N ALA A 279 10.12 -17.51 -2.37
CA ALA A 279 10.28 -18.35 -1.20
C ALA A 279 10.20 -19.85 -1.54
N SER A 280 9.37 -20.22 -2.53
CA SER A 280 9.14 -21.63 -2.88
C SER A 280 10.01 -22.17 -4.00
N THR A 281 10.35 -21.35 -5.00
CA THR A 281 11.07 -21.79 -6.21
C THR A 281 12.40 -21.05 -6.42
N GLY A 282 12.64 -19.96 -5.69
CA GLY A 282 13.79 -19.08 -5.91
C GLY A 282 13.67 -18.15 -7.13
N GLN A 283 12.50 -18.12 -7.77
CA GLN A 283 12.19 -17.23 -8.90
C GLN A 283 11.01 -16.33 -8.56
N ARG A 284 10.86 -15.22 -9.28
CA ARG A 284 9.66 -14.37 -9.15
C ARG A 284 8.45 -15.02 -9.78
N THR A 285 7.30 -14.36 -9.66
CA THR A 285 6.15 -14.65 -10.51
C THR A 285 6.61 -14.57 -11.96
N PRO A 286 6.45 -15.64 -12.76
CA PRO A 286 6.84 -15.60 -14.16
C PRO A 286 6.06 -14.52 -14.93
N PHE A 287 6.66 -14.00 -15.99
CA PHE A 287 6.03 -12.99 -16.84
C PHE A 287 4.70 -13.53 -17.40
N GLY A 288 3.65 -12.71 -17.39
CA GLY A 288 2.31 -13.13 -17.85
C GLY A 288 1.59 -14.16 -16.98
N LYS A 289 2.17 -14.59 -15.84
CA LYS A 289 1.60 -15.63 -14.96
C LYS A 289 1.05 -15.09 -13.63
N PHE A 290 0.80 -13.78 -13.53
CA PHE A 290 0.16 -13.20 -12.35
C PHE A 290 -1.24 -13.79 -12.17
N GLY A 291 -1.57 -14.23 -10.95
CA GLY A 291 -2.78 -15.02 -10.68
C GLY A 291 -2.55 -16.53 -10.63
N THR A 292 -1.36 -17.04 -10.97
CA THR A 292 -1.03 -18.47 -10.90
C THR A 292 0.13 -18.75 -9.97
N PHE A 293 0.26 -20.01 -9.53
CA PHE A 293 1.24 -20.45 -8.53
C PHE A 293 1.91 -21.78 -8.90
N TRP A 294 3.10 -22.01 -8.35
CA TRP A 294 3.96 -23.17 -8.65
C TRP A 294 3.35 -24.53 -8.28
N ASP A 295 2.37 -24.52 -7.38
CA ASP A 295 1.66 -25.70 -6.86
C ASP A 295 0.24 -25.83 -7.43
N ASP A 296 -0.12 -25.02 -8.43
CA ASP A 296 -1.37 -25.20 -9.17
C ASP A 296 -1.36 -26.57 -9.84
N GLN A 297 -2.50 -27.27 -9.73
CA GLN A 297 -2.69 -28.52 -10.46
C GLN A 297 -2.56 -28.23 -11.96
N PHE A 298 -1.58 -28.87 -12.61
CA PHE A 298 -1.35 -28.71 -14.03
C PHE A 298 -2.61 -29.18 -14.79
N VAL A 299 -3.40 -28.24 -15.29
CA VAL A 299 -4.38 -28.51 -16.34
C VAL A 299 -3.61 -28.40 -17.65
N PRO A 300 -3.41 -29.48 -18.41
CA PRO A 300 -2.70 -29.42 -19.68
C PRO A 300 -3.53 -28.56 -20.64
N THR A 301 -3.16 -27.31 -20.81
CA THR A 301 -3.53 -26.53 -21.99
C THR A 301 -2.39 -26.66 -22.97
N ASP A 302 -2.66 -27.27 -24.12
CA ASP A 302 -1.73 -27.44 -25.24
C ASP A 302 -1.25 -26.06 -25.74
N ALA A 303 -0.20 -25.54 -25.14
CA ALA A 303 0.77 -24.59 -25.68
C ALA A 303 1.71 -24.15 -24.54
N MET A 304 2.87 -24.78 -24.41
CA MET A 304 4.01 -24.06 -23.86
C MET A 304 4.39 -23.01 -24.91
N ASP A 305 3.98 -21.76 -24.69
CA ASP A 305 4.39 -20.65 -25.53
C ASP A 305 5.87 -20.34 -25.26
N ILE A 306 6.64 -20.16 -26.32
CA ILE A 306 8.11 -19.95 -26.26
C ILE A 306 8.44 -18.63 -25.53
N ASP A 307 7.47 -17.73 -25.42
CA ASP A 307 7.57 -16.48 -24.67
C ASP A 307 7.67 -16.68 -23.14
N ASP A 308 7.38 -17.89 -22.61
CA ASP A 308 7.58 -18.23 -21.19
C ASP A 308 9.08 -18.49 -20.84
N LEU A 309 10.00 -18.46 -21.82
CA LEU A 309 11.43 -18.82 -21.66
C LEU A 309 12.42 -17.66 -21.89
N LEU A 310 11.97 -16.42 -22.10
CA LEU A 310 12.82 -15.25 -22.40
C LEU A 310 12.73 -14.14 -21.34
#